data_AF-A0A4Y4DZE6-F1
#
_entry.id   AF-A0A4Y4DZE6-F1
#
_cell.length_a   1.000
_cell.length_b   1.000
_cell.length_c   1.000
_cell.angle_alpha   90.00
_cell.angle_beta   90.00
_cell.angle_gamma   90.00
#
_symmetry.space_group_name_H-M   'P 1'
#
loop_
_entity.id
_entity.type
_entity.pdbx_description
1 polymer ?
#
loop_
_entity_poly.entity_id
_entity_poly.type
_entity_poly.pdbx_seq_one_letter_code
_entity_poly.pdbx_strand_id
1 'polypeptide(L)'
;MTGRVADGPRLSRAGDGAPDEVPDDGRAGTGADVTFAEVADGDVEAVVALWRTCGLTRPWNDPYRDLADARLGETSTVLVGRVTRDLPRPASDDGEAGGAVRAGEVVASAMAGVDGHRGWLYYVAVDPRLQGSGTGRATVVAAEAWLAAQGARAVRLMVRATNDAVRGFYERLGYTDQECVVLGRPLGAPDARDAGR
;
A
#
# COMPACT_ATOMS: atom_id res chain seq x y z
N MET A 1 -37.82 37.50 -27.86
CA MET A 1 -37.06 38.04 -26.72
C MET A 1 -36.11 36.94 -26.26
N THR A 2 -34.87 37.00 -26.75
CA THR A 2 -33.81 36.00 -26.57
C THR A 2 -32.90 36.43 -25.41
N GLY A 3 -32.85 35.64 -24.34
CA GLY A 3 -31.98 35.88 -23.18
C GLY A 3 -30.60 35.25 -23.39
N ARG A 4 -29.56 36.09 -23.40
CA ARG A 4 -28.13 35.71 -23.40
C ARG A 4 -27.74 35.12 -22.04
N VAL A 5 -27.07 33.97 -22.05
CA VAL A 5 -26.31 33.44 -20.91
C VAL A 5 -24.97 34.18 -20.86
N ALA A 6 -24.59 34.67 -19.68
CA ALA A 6 -23.33 35.37 -19.45
C ALA A 6 -22.16 34.36 -19.32
N ASP A 7 -21.04 34.68 -19.98
CA ASP A 7 -19.77 33.94 -19.87
C ASP A 7 -19.23 34.01 -18.44
N GLY A 8 -18.98 32.85 -17.83
CA GLY A 8 -18.25 32.71 -16.57
C GLY A 8 -16.73 32.88 -16.75
N PRO A 9 -15.98 33.12 -15.66
CA PRO A 9 -14.57 33.47 -15.75
C PRO A 9 -13.74 32.27 -16.22
N ARG A 10 -12.86 32.52 -17.20
CA ARG A 10 -11.85 31.56 -17.67
C ARG A 10 -10.75 31.44 -16.61
N LEU A 11 -10.65 30.28 -15.95
CA LEU A 11 -9.54 29.95 -15.07
C LEU A 11 -8.29 29.66 -15.93
N SER A 12 -7.24 30.45 -15.71
CA SER A 12 -5.92 30.30 -16.32
C SER A 12 -5.24 29.00 -15.87
N ARG A 13 -4.62 28.28 -16.80
CA ARG A 13 -3.73 27.14 -16.51
C ARG A 13 -2.59 27.60 -15.59
N ALA A 14 -2.54 27.04 -14.39
CA ALA A 14 -1.36 27.10 -13.53
C ALA A 14 -0.26 26.22 -14.13
N GLY A 15 0.98 26.69 -14.03
CA GLY A 15 2.13 26.25 -14.81
C GLY A 15 2.62 24.84 -14.49
N ASP A 16 3.28 24.27 -15.50
CA ASP A 16 4.09 23.05 -15.41
C ASP A 16 5.26 23.27 -14.44
N GLY A 17 5.08 22.84 -13.20
CA GLY A 17 6.17 22.57 -12.27
C GLY A 17 6.43 21.07 -12.28
N ALA A 18 7.55 20.65 -12.86
CA ALA A 18 8.04 19.28 -12.72
C ALA A 18 8.21 18.96 -11.22
N PRO A 19 7.90 17.74 -10.76
CA PRO A 19 8.19 17.37 -9.38
C PRO A 19 9.70 17.39 -9.16
N ASP A 20 10.15 18.07 -8.10
CA ASP A 20 11.54 18.09 -7.65
C ASP A 20 12.04 16.65 -7.47
N GLU A 21 13.19 16.35 -8.08
CA GLU A 21 13.93 15.11 -7.87
C GLU A 21 14.23 14.93 -6.38
N VAL A 22 13.73 13.83 -5.81
CA VAL A 22 14.07 13.39 -4.46
C VAL A 22 15.56 13.05 -4.43
N PRO A 23 16.36 13.57 -3.48
CA PRO A 23 17.79 13.26 -3.42
C PRO A 23 18.01 11.78 -3.13
N ASP A 24 18.81 11.12 -3.98
CA ASP A 24 19.30 9.75 -3.78
C ASP A 24 20.34 9.74 -2.65
N ASP A 25 19.96 9.18 -1.50
CA ASP A 25 20.79 9.10 -0.30
C ASP A 25 21.71 7.87 -0.29
N GLY A 26 22.23 7.45 -1.46
CA GLY A 26 23.55 6.84 -1.62
C GLY A 26 23.85 5.55 -0.82
N ARG A 27 22.86 4.93 -0.18
CA ARG A 27 22.95 3.57 0.35
C ARG A 27 22.37 2.65 -0.70
N ALA A 28 23.19 1.79 -1.29
CA ALA A 28 22.74 0.72 -2.17
C ALA A 28 21.72 -0.16 -1.44
N GLY A 29 20.45 0.24 -1.53
CA GLY A 29 19.34 -0.31 -0.77
C GLY A 29 18.71 -1.46 -1.52
N THR A 30 18.32 -2.50 -0.79
CA THR A 30 17.65 -3.71 -1.26
C THR A 30 16.31 -3.44 -1.98
N GLY A 31 15.88 -2.19 -2.11
CA GLY A 31 14.83 -1.78 -3.04
C GLY A 31 15.13 -2.12 -4.51
N ALA A 32 16.41 -2.22 -4.90
CA ALA A 32 16.81 -2.71 -6.22
C ALA A 32 16.57 -4.23 -6.42
N ASP A 33 16.41 -4.97 -5.32
CA ASP A 33 16.26 -6.43 -5.33
C ASP A 33 14.80 -6.88 -5.30
N VAL A 34 13.83 -5.95 -5.35
CA VAL A 34 12.39 -6.25 -5.36
C VAL A 34 11.72 -5.57 -6.55
N THR A 35 10.99 -6.35 -7.34
CA THR A 35 10.15 -5.85 -8.43
C THR A 35 8.68 -5.93 -8.04
N PHE A 36 7.87 -4.96 -8.50
CA PHE A 36 6.45 -4.87 -8.16
C PHE A 36 5.58 -5.05 -9.40
N ALA A 37 4.53 -5.83 -9.26
CA ALA A 37 3.49 -6.02 -10.28
C ALA A 37 2.12 -6.17 -9.60
N GLU A 38 1.04 -6.02 -10.36
CA GLU A 38 -0.29 -6.38 -9.87
C GLU A 38 -0.39 -7.89 -9.60
N VAL A 39 -1.19 -8.23 -8.59
CA VAL A 39 -1.41 -9.59 -8.13
C VAL A 39 -1.99 -10.49 -9.22
N ALA A 40 -1.39 -11.66 -9.42
CA ALA A 40 -1.91 -12.74 -10.24
C ALA A 40 -2.57 -13.84 -9.40
N ASP A 41 -3.33 -14.74 -10.02
CA ASP A 41 -3.98 -15.85 -9.31
C ASP A 41 -2.97 -16.77 -8.59
N GLY A 42 -1.78 -16.95 -9.16
CA GLY A 42 -0.70 -17.73 -8.54
C GLY A 42 -0.10 -17.08 -7.27
N ASP A 43 -0.46 -15.83 -6.98
CA ASP A 43 0.13 -15.06 -5.89
C ASP A 43 -0.70 -15.16 -4.60
N VAL A 44 -1.97 -15.55 -4.71
CA VAL A 44 -2.99 -15.46 -3.66
C VAL A 44 -2.51 -16.09 -2.35
N GLU A 45 -2.05 -17.34 -2.40
CA GLU A 45 -1.59 -18.05 -1.19
C GLU A 45 -0.37 -17.37 -0.55
N ALA A 46 0.57 -16.90 -1.37
CA ALA A 46 1.78 -16.26 -0.89
C ALA A 46 1.50 -14.89 -0.26
N VAL A 47 0.58 -14.10 -0.84
CA VAL A 47 0.15 -12.81 -0.30
C VAL A 47 -0.60 -13.00 1.01
N VAL A 48 -1.54 -13.95 1.08
CA VAL A 48 -2.28 -14.21 2.33
C VAL A 48 -1.35 -14.75 3.42
N ALA A 49 -0.38 -15.60 3.07
CA ALA A 49 0.66 -16.03 4.00
C ALA A 49 1.49 -14.84 4.52
N LEU A 50 1.91 -13.93 3.63
CA LEU A 50 2.62 -12.71 4.01
C LEU A 50 1.79 -11.85 4.97
N TRP A 51 0.50 -11.64 4.70
CA TRP A 51 -0.37 -10.85 5.59
C TRP A 51 -0.51 -11.47 6.98
N ARG A 52 -0.58 -12.80 7.07
CA ARG A 52 -0.58 -13.52 8.35
C ARG A 52 0.75 -13.31 9.09
N THR A 53 1.88 -13.50 8.41
CA THR A 53 3.22 -13.28 8.97
C THR A 53 3.42 -11.86 9.48
N CYS A 54 2.91 -10.86 8.76
CA CYS A 54 2.97 -9.46 9.16
C CYS A 54 1.89 -9.07 10.20
N GLY A 55 1.05 -10.00 10.66
CA GLY A 55 0.00 -9.72 11.64
C GLY A 55 -1.09 -8.77 11.16
N LEU A 56 -1.36 -8.74 9.84
CA LEU A 56 -2.34 -7.85 9.22
C LEU A 56 -3.75 -8.43 9.15
N THR A 57 -3.92 -9.75 9.34
CA THR A 57 -5.24 -10.39 9.34
C THR A 57 -5.97 -10.17 10.66
N ARG A 58 -7.30 -10.21 10.63
CA ARG A 58 -8.15 -10.10 11.83
C ARG A 58 -9.22 -11.20 11.81
N PRO A 59 -9.71 -11.67 12.96
CA PRO A 59 -10.72 -12.73 13.00
C PRO A 59 -12.00 -12.42 12.20
N TRP A 60 -12.36 -11.14 12.11
CA TRP A 60 -13.55 -10.64 11.42
C TRP A 60 -13.29 -10.27 9.94
N ASN A 61 -12.06 -10.38 9.43
CA ASN A 61 -11.73 -10.13 8.03
C ASN A 61 -11.13 -11.41 7.42
N ASP A 62 -11.83 -12.00 6.45
CA ASP A 62 -11.25 -13.08 5.65
C ASP A 62 -10.25 -12.50 4.63
N PRO A 63 -8.94 -12.77 4.75
CA PRO A 63 -7.94 -12.20 3.86
C PRO A 63 -8.09 -12.67 2.41
N TYR A 64 -8.64 -13.87 2.15
CA TYR A 64 -8.88 -14.32 0.77
C TYR A 64 -9.99 -13.50 0.13
N ARG A 65 -11.03 -13.18 0.89
CA ARG A 65 -12.12 -12.33 0.44
C ARG A 65 -11.65 -10.89 0.22
N ASP A 66 -10.91 -10.31 1.15
CA ASP A 66 -10.37 -8.95 1.00
C ASP A 66 -9.48 -8.84 -0.25
N LEU A 67 -8.64 -9.85 -0.51
CA LEU A 67 -7.82 -9.91 -1.73
C LEU A 67 -8.67 -10.06 -2.99
N ALA A 68 -9.67 -10.94 -2.99
CA ALA A 68 -10.56 -11.13 -4.12
C ALA A 68 -11.37 -9.87 -4.43
N ASP A 69 -11.96 -9.25 -3.41
CA ASP A 69 -12.78 -8.04 -3.51
C ASP A 69 -11.95 -6.87 -4.07
N ALA A 70 -10.69 -6.71 -3.63
CA ALA A 70 -9.77 -5.71 -4.17
C ALA A 70 -9.47 -5.88 -5.67
N ARG A 71 -9.68 -7.07 -6.23
CA ARG A 71 -9.43 -7.40 -7.65
C ARG A 71 -10.70 -7.39 -8.52
N LEU A 72 -11.89 -7.19 -7.92
CA LEU A 72 -13.16 -7.31 -8.64
C LEU A 72 -13.40 -6.18 -9.65
N GLY A 73 -12.84 -5.00 -9.43
CA GLY A 73 -13.05 -3.81 -10.25
C GLY A 73 -11.75 -3.16 -10.69
N GLU A 74 -11.87 -2.10 -11.50
CA GLU A 74 -10.72 -1.39 -12.08
C GLU A 74 -10.13 -0.34 -11.12
N THR A 75 -10.84 0.03 -10.06
CA THR A 75 -10.45 1.12 -9.16
C THR A 75 -9.57 0.67 -8.01
N SER A 76 -9.24 -0.62 -7.91
CA SER A 76 -8.34 -1.16 -6.88
C SER A 76 -7.54 -2.35 -7.40
N THR A 77 -6.41 -2.61 -6.73
CA THR A 77 -5.59 -3.80 -6.96
C THR A 77 -4.82 -4.16 -5.68
N VAL A 78 -4.09 -5.28 -5.73
CA VAL A 78 -3.01 -5.57 -4.78
C VAL A 78 -1.70 -5.60 -5.57
N LEU A 79 -0.75 -4.75 -5.20
CA LEU A 79 0.62 -4.86 -5.71
C LEU A 79 1.39 -5.90 -4.90
N VAL A 80 2.21 -6.69 -5.60
CA VAL A 80 3.02 -7.77 -5.05
C VAL A 80 4.48 -7.49 -5.37
N GLY A 81 5.31 -7.42 -4.32
CA GLY A 81 6.75 -7.28 -4.42
C GLY A 81 7.43 -8.64 -4.41
N ARG A 82 8.20 -8.94 -5.45
CA ARG A 82 8.96 -10.19 -5.61
C ARG A 82 10.45 -9.95 -5.63
N VAL A 83 11.20 -10.79 -4.94
CA VAL A 83 12.66 -10.67 -4.95
C VAL A 83 13.21 -11.08 -6.32
N THR A 84 14.16 -10.32 -6.87
CA THR A 84 14.73 -10.56 -8.21
C THR A 84 15.90 -11.54 -8.21
N ARG A 85 16.49 -11.84 -7.05
CA ARG A 85 17.62 -12.76 -6.86
C ARG A 85 17.60 -13.41 -5.48
N ASP A 86 18.37 -14.46 -5.27
CA ASP A 86 18.52 -15.02 -3.92
C ASP A 86 19.17 -13.98 -3.00
N LEU A 87 18.55 -13.75 -1.85
CA LEU A 87 19.07 -12.89 -0.79
C LEU A 87 19.57 -13.74 0.38
N PRO A 88 20.76 -13.44 0.91
CA PRO A 88 21.30 -14.20 2.01
C PRO A 88 20.40 -14.09 3.23
N ARG A 89 20.53 -15.06 4.13
CA ARG A 89 19.84 -15.05 5.42
C ARG A 89 20.13 -13.72 6.12
N PRO A 90 19.11 -12.98 6.60
CA PRO A 90 19.36 -11.77 7.37
C PRO A 90 20.21 -12.11 8.61
N ALA A 91 21.11 -11.20 8.96
CA ALA A 91 21.78 -11.28 10.24
C ALA A 91 20.74 -11.03 11.34
N SER A 92 20.55 -12.00 12.25
CA SER A 92 19.67 -11.88 13.41
C SER A 92 20.53 -11.81 14.67
N ASP A 93 20.28 -10.82 15.53
CA ASP A 93 20.95 -10.71 16.83
C ASP A 93 20.46 -11.77 17.84
N ASP A 94 19.26 -12.31 17.58
CA ASP A 94 18.45 -13.12 18.50
C ASP A 94 18.60 -14.65 18.26
N GLY A 95 19.39 -15.06 17.26
CA GLY A 95 19.60 -16.46 16.90
C GLY A 95 18.44 -17.15 16.15
N GLU A 96 17.22 -16.63 16.23
CA GLU A 96 16.08 -17.07 15.40
C GLU A 96 16.06 -16.33 14.06
N ALA A 97 16.96 -16.71 13.14
CA ALA A 97 16.92 -16.15 11.80
C ALA A 97 15.82 -16.81 10.96
N GLY A 98 14.96 -15.99 10.36
CA GLY A 98 14.21 -16.40 9.18
C GLY A 98 15.17 -16.90 8.08
N GLY A 99 14.75 -17.90 7.31
CA GLY A 99 15.58 -18.50 6.25
C GLY A 99 15.96 -17.52 5.14
N ALA A 100 16.91 -17.92 4.29
CA ALA A 100 17.23 -17.18 3.07
C ALA A 100 15.97 -16.91 2.22
N VAL A 101 15.94 -15.77 1.54
CA VAL A 101 14.82 -15.39 0.66
C VAL A 101 15.20 -15.73 -0.77
N ARG A 102 14.30 -16.40 -1.50
CA ARG A 102 14.61 -16.89 -2.85
C ARG A 102 14.12 -15.95 -3.93
N ALA A 103 14.81 -15.97 -5.07
CA ALA A 103 14.35 -15.29 -6.26
C ALA A 103 12.91 -15.71 -6.60
N GLY A 104 12.07 -14.74 -6.93
CA GLY A 104 10.65 -14.92 -7.23
C GLY A 104 9.74 -14.98 -5.99
N GLU A 105 10.26 -15.06 -4.77
CA GLU A 105 9.44 -15.11 -3.55
C GLU A 105 8.65 -13.81 -3.32
N VAL A 106 7.39 -13.92 -2.90
CA VAL A 106 6.57 -12.75 -2.49
C VAL A 106 7.04 -12.30 -1.12
N VAL A 107 7.48 -11.04 -1.03
CA VAL A 107 8.02 -10.46 0.21
C VAL A 107 7.40 -9.15 0.59
N ALA A 108 6.60 -8.55 -0.29
CA ALA A 108 5.91 -7.32 0.00
C ALA A 108 4.56 -7.28 -0.68
N SER A 109 3.64 -6.52 -0.11
CA SER A 109 2.37 -6.20 -0.75
C SER A 109 1.87 -4.83 -0.36
N ALA A 110 1.03 -4.24 -1.21
CA ALA A 110 0.17 -3.13 -0.83
C ALA A 110 -1.16 -3.26 -1.57
N MET A 111 -2.28 -3.21 -0.85
CA MET A 111 -3.59 -3.05 -1.45
C MET A 111 -3.83 -1.56 -1.69
N ALA A 112 -4.07 -1.19 -2.94
CA ALA A 112 -4.24 0.18 -3.37
C ALA A 112 -5.60 0.35 -4.03
N GLY A 113 -6.29 1.46 -3.76
CA GLY A 113 -7.55 1.76 -4.43
C GLY A 113 -7.88 3.25 -4.48
N VAL A 114 -8.65 3.66 -5.48
CA VAL A 114 -9.11 5.04 -5.68
C VAL A 114 -10.62 5.11 -5.47
N ASP A 115 -11.06 5.99 -4.58
CA ASP A 115 -12.49 6.16 -4.23
C ASP A 115 -13.23 7.18 -5.12
N GLY A 116 -12.58 7.63 -6.19
CA GLY A 116 -13.03 8.74 -7.05
C GLY A 116 -12.56 10.13 -6.61
N HIS A 117 -11.91 10.25 -5.44
CA HIS A 117 -11.38 11.51 -4.92
C HIS A 117 -9.94 11.41 -4.40
N ARG A 118 -9.61 10.33 -3.70
CA ARG A 118 -8.31 10.04 -3.09
C ARG A 118 -7.92 8.58 -3.35
N GLY A 119 -6.61 8.36 -3.40
CA GLY A 119 -6.04 7.03 -3.29
C GLY A 119 -5.99 6.59 -1.83
N TRP A 120 -6.10 5.28 -1.60
CA TRP A 120 -6.02 4.66 -0.29
C TRP A 120 -5.07 3.46 -0.31
N LEU A 121 -4.30 3.31 0.76
CA LEU A 121 -3.47 2.14 1.00
C LEU A 121 -3.99 1.32 2.18
N TYR A 122 -4.10 0.02 1.96
CA TYR A 122 -4.38 -1.03 2.94
C TYR A 122 -3.36 -2.15 2.79
N TYR A 123 -3.29 -3.06 3.77
CA TYR A 123 -2.49 -4.28 3.67
C TYR A 123 -1.04 -4.06 3.17
N VAL A 124 -0.41 -2.95 3.61
CA VAL A 124 1.01 -2.68 3.32
C VAL A 124 1.85 -3.61 4.19
N ALA A 125 2.47 -4.59 3.55
CA ALA A 125 3.20 -5.68 4.19
C ALA A 125 4.62 -5.75 3.65
N VAL A 126 5.57 -6.03 4.56
CA VAL A 126 6.95 -6.38 4.21
C VAL A 126 7.35 -7.55 5.09
N ASP A 127 7.86 -8.60 4.44
CA ASP A 127 8.37 -9.79 5.08
C ASP A 127 9.37 -9.39 6.17
N PRO A 128 9.24 -9.89 7.42
CA PRO A 128 10.13 -9.54 8.51
C PRO A 128 11.62 -9.67 8.18
N ARG A 129 12.00 -10.64 7.32
CA ARG A 129 13.38 -10.85 6.88
C ARG A 129 13.96 -9.69 6.07
N LEU A 130 13.12 -8.85 5.48
CA LEU A 130 13.52 -7.72 4.64
C LEU A 130 13.12 -6.36 5.25
N GLN A 131 12.66 -6.32 6.50
CA GLN A 131 12.40 -5.04 7.16
C GLN A 131 13.72 -4.28 7.42
N GLY A 132 13.65 -2.95 7.44
CA GLY A 132 14.85 -2.10 7.58
C GLY A 132 15.76 -2.03 6.34
N SER A 133 15.47 -2.79 5.27
CA SER A 133 16.30 -2.84 4.05
C SER A 133 15.91 -1.82 2.95
N GLY A 134 14.85 -1.06 3.17
CA GLY A 134 14.25 -0.16 2.17
C GLY A 134 13.06 -0.74 1.40
N THR A 135 12.76 -2.05 1.52
CA THR A 135 11.61 -2.69 0.84
C THR A 135 10.27 -2.02 1.15
N GLY A 136 10.07 -1.54 2.38
CA GLY A 136 8.84 -0.81 2.74
C GLY A 136 8.67 0.49 1.96
N ARG A 137 9.74 1.28 1.80
CA ARG A 137 9.73 2.49 0.96
C ARG A 137 9.40 2.13 -0.49
N ALA A 138 10.07 1.11 -1.05
CA ALA A 138 9.83 0.67 -2.42
C ALA A 138 8.38 0.21 -2.65
N THR A 139 7.79 -0.47 -1.67
CA THR A 139 6.39 -0.94 -1.71
C THR A 139 5.41 0.23 -1.76
N VAL A 140 5.61 1.24 -0.91
CA VAL A 140 4.74 2.44 -0.88
C VAL A 140 4.89 3.25 -2.17
N VAL A 141 6.12 3.47 -2.65
CA VAL A 141 6.38 4.19 -3.90
C VAL A 141 5.72 3.49 -5.10
N ALA A 142 5.79 2.16 -5.18
CA ALA A 142 5.12 1.41 -6.23
C ALA A 142 3.59 1.58 -6.18
N ALA A 143 3.02 1.58 -4.97
CA ALA A 143 1.59 1.78 -4.78
C ALA A 143 1.14 3.21 -5.10
N GLU A 144 1.94 4.22 -4.74
CA GLU A 144 1.71 5.62 -5.10
C GLU A 144 1.74 5.83 -6.62
N ALA A 145 2.71 5.21 -7.31
CA ALA A 145 2.81 5.27 -8.76
C ALA A 145 1.56 4.66 -9.43
N TRP A 146 1.08 3.52 -8.92
CA TRP A 146 -0.16 2.92 -9.40
C TRP A 146 -1.36 3.83 -9.16
N LEU A 147 -1.52 4.37 -7.94
CA LEU A 147 -2.62 5.29 -7.60
C LEU A 147 -2.61 6.56 -8.46
N ALA A 148 -1.44 7.14 -8.72
CA ALA A 148 -1.28 8.30 -9.59
C ALA A 148 -1.70 7.98 -11.03
N ALA A 149 -1.32 6.80 -11.55
CA ALA A 149 -1.77 6.32 -12.85
C ALA A 149 -3.29 6.12 -12.94
N GLN A 150 -3.94 5.76 -11.82
CA GLN A 150 -5.40 5.71 -11.69
C GLN A 150 -6.07 7.08 -11.46
N GLY A 151 -5.29 8.18 -11.49
CA GLY A 151 -5.82 9.55 -11.39
C GLY A 151 -6.02 10.05 -9.96
N ALA A 152 -5.50 9.36 -8.95
CA ALA A 152 -5.52 9.88 -7.58
C ALA A 152 -4.68 11.16 -7.47
N ARG A 153 -5.25 12.20 -6.82
CA ARG A 153 -4.56 13.48 -6.59
C ARG A 153 -3.78 13.53 -5.28
N ALA A 154 -4.08 12.61 -4.36
CA ALA A 154 -3.41 12.42 -3.09
C ALA A 154 -3.76 11.03 -2.54
N VAL A 155 -2.86 10.48 -1.73
CA VAL A 155 -2.99 9.17 -1.09
C VAL A 155 -3.26 9.33 0.40
N ARG A 156 -4.03 8.40 0.97
CA ARG A 156 -4.39 8.33 2.39
C ARG A 156 -4.23 6.92 2.92
N LEU A 157 -4.05 6.82 4.22
CA LEU A 157 -3.98 5.57 4.97
C LEU A 157 -4.35 5.82 6.43
N MET A 158 -4.56 4.74 7.17
CA MET A 158 -4.90 4.80 8.59
C MET A 158 -3.86 4.05 9.39
N VAL A 159 -3.25 4.75 10.35
CA VAL A 159 -2.38 4.14 11.37
C VAL A 159 -3.13 4.16 12.69
N ARG A 160 -3.07 3.06 13.44
CA ARG A 160 -3.62 3.04 14.81
C ARG A 160 -2.84 4.03 15.67
N ALA A 161 -3.54 4.81 16.50
CA ALA A 161 -2.92 5.85 17.32
C ALA A 161 -1.79 5.36 18.24
N THR A 162 -1.78 4.06 18.58
CA THR A 162 -0.75 3.44 19.44
C THR A 162 0.46 2.90 18.67
N ASN A 163 0.55 3.10 17.35
CA ASN A 163 1.60 2.52 16.52
C ASN A 163 2.58 3.60 16.01
N ASP A 164 3.32 4.17 16.94
CA ASP A 164 4.28 5.26 16.68
C ASP A 164 5.37 4.87 15.68
N ALA A 165 5.79 3.60 15.69
CA ALA A 165 6.79 3.08 14.77
C ALA A 165 6.33 3.18 13.29
N VAL A 166 5.08 2.76 13.01
CA VAL A 166 4.49 2.86 11.67
C VAL A 166 4.20 4.30 11.29
N ARG A 167 3.76 5.13 12.24
CA ARG A 167 3.60 6.58 12.01
C ARG A 167 4.91 7.22 11.56
N GLY A 168 6.00 7.00 12.30
CA GLY A 168 7.32 7.53 11.95
C GLY A 168 7.84 7.00 10.60
N PHE A 169 7.48 5.78 10.20
CA PHE A 169 7.79 5.26 8.87
C PHE A 169 7.15 6.11 7.76
N TYR A 170 5.84 6.38 7.85
CA TYR A 170 5.14 7.19 6.85
C TYR A 170 5.55 8.66 6.87
N GLU A 171 5.86 9.23 8.04
CA GLU A 171 6.39 10.60 8.15
C GLU A 171 7.70 10.76 7.37
N ARG A 172 8.61 9.77 7.41
CA ARG A 172 9.85 9.76 6.61
C ARG A 172 9.60 9.61 5.10
N LEU A 173 8.41 9.20 4.69
CA LEU A 173 7.97 9.15 3.31
C LEU A 173 7.22 10.43 2.88
N GLY A 174 7.06 11.41 3.78
CA GLY A 174 6.39 12.68 3.49
C GLY A 174 4.89 12.69 3.78
N TYR A 175 4.34 11.61 4.36
CA TYR A 175 2.95 11.61 4.84
C TYR A 175 2.83 12.51 6.07
N THR A 176 1.73 13.26 6.13
CA THR A 176 1.44 14.17 7.24
C THR A 176 0.09 13.82 7.87
N ASP A 177 -0.03 14.05 9.17
CA ASP A 177 -1.32 13.97 9.85
C ASP A 177 -2.32 14.93 9.17
N GLN A 178 -3.51 14.42 8.86
CA GLN A 178 -4.56 15.17 8.17
C GLN A 178 -5.53 15.84 9.15
N GLU A 179 -5.24 15.79 10.45
CA GLU A 179 -6.04 16.40 11.53
C GLU A 179 -7.52 16.00 11.47
N CYS A 180 -7.78 14.72 11.16
CA CYS A 180 -9.13 14.20 10.98
C CYS A 180 -9.39 12.96 11.85
N VAL A 181 -10.65 12.79 12.26
CA VAL A 181 -11.11 11.60 13.00
C VAL A 181 -11.80 10.65 12.02
N VAL A 182 -11.36 9.39 12.00
CA VAL A 182 -12.03 8.33 11.24
C VAL A 182 -13.21 7.81 12.04
N LEU A 183 -14.43 8.03 11.52
CA LEU A 183 -15.67 7.50 12.09
C LEU A 183 -16.17 6.35 11.23
N GLY A 184 -16.54 5.24 11.87
CA GLY A 184 -17.06 4.05 11.20
C GLY A 184 -18.46 3.69 11.67
N ARG A 185 -19.31 3.24 10.74
CA ARG A 185 -20.58 2.60 11.05
C ARG A 185 -20.75 1.41 10.11
N PRO A 186 -21.04 0.19 10.61
CA PRO A 186 -21.33 -0.94 9.74
C PRO A 186 -22.58 -0.66 8.91
N LEU A 187 -22.53 -0.97 7.62
CA LEU A 187 -23.66 -0.85 6.70
C LEU A 187 -24.22 -2.26 6.46
N GLY A 188 -25.37 -2.55 7.06
CA GLY A 188 -26.01 -3.86 7.05
C GLY A 188 -26.21 -4.41 8.46
N ALA A 189 -27.00 -5.49 8.58
CA ALA A 189 -26.91 -6.33 9.77
C ALA A 189 -25.46 -6.84 9.87
N PRO A 190 -24.90 -7.07 11.08
CA PRO A 190 -23.69 -7.89 11.18
C PRO A 190 -23.95 -9.11 10.31
N ASP A 191 -23.01 -9.42 9.40
CA ASP A 191 -23.21 -10.57 8.52
C ASP A 191 -23.55 -11.73 9.47
N ALA A 192 -24.62 -12.49 9.23
CA ALA A 192 -24.96 -13.63 10.11
C ALA A 192 -23.80 -14.66 10.23
N ARG A 193 -22.76 -14.41 9.44
CA ARG A 193 -21.50 -15.11 9.22
C ARG A 193 -20.34 -14.55 10.06
N ASP A 194 -20.45 -13.34 10.62
CA ASP A 194 -19.51 -12.78 11.61
C ASP A 194 -19.86 -13.22 13.04
N ALA A 195 -21.09 -13.69 13.26
CA ALA A 195 -21.63 -14.06 14.57
C ALA A 195 -21.19 -15.45 15.08
N GLY A 196 -20.15 -16.05 14.50
CA GLY A 196 -19.78 -17.43 14.78
C GLY A 196 -18.29 -17.74 14.65
N ARG A 197 -17.41 -17.04 15.39
CA ARG A 197 -16.12 -17.61 15.81
C ARG A 197 -15.45 -16.84 16.94
#